data_AF-A0A2E6GSQ9-F1
#
_entry.id   AF-A0A2E6GSQ9-F1
#
_cell.length_a   1.000
_cell.length_b   1.000
_cell.length_c   1.000
_cell.angle_alpha   90.00
_cell.angle_beta   90.00
_cell.angle_gamma   90.00
#
_symmetry.space_group_name_H-M   'P 1'
#
loop_
_entity.id
_entity.type
_entity.pdbx_description
1 polymer ?
#
loop_
_entity_poly.entity_id
_entity_poly.type
_entity_poly.pdbx_seq_one_letter_code
_entity_poly.pdbx_strand_id
1 'polypeptide(L)'
;MLKRRALLSGVASMWAFGPAFVHQAVAQSNEIHERFIAQAFSMRDWAVSEGDQAFGAIVVKNGQVVGLGPSRVVTNWDATAHAEMEALRAAGRTLGTHDLSDCILYTTSPPCRMCETAAYWGNIERVYTGRSISDRGKPGYGC
;
A
#
# COMPACT_ATOMS: atom_id res chain seq x y z
N MET A 1 45.59 31.49 -40.28
CA MET A 1 45.99 30.45 -39.30
C MET A 1 45.15 30.67 -38.05
N LEU A 2 44.03 29.94 -37.89
CA LEU A 2 43.84 28.82 -36.94
C LEU A 2 43.97 29.26 -35.46
N LYS A 3 43.02 29.06 -34.52
CA LYS A 3 41.87 28.15 -34.40
C LYS A 3 40.85 28.69 -33.37
N ARG A 4 39.61 28.19 -33.53
CA ARG A 4 38.39 28.35 -32.72
C ARG A 4 38.42 27.54 -31.42
N ARG A 5 37.58 27.94 -30.43
CA ARG A 5 36.56 27.13 -29.69
C ARG A 5 36.20 27.83 -28.35
N ALA A 6 34.96 28.31 -28.17
CA ALA A 6 33.75 27.59 -27.73
C ALA A 6 33.66 27.46 -26.19
N LEU A 7 32.81 28.28 -25.57
CA LEU A 7 32.33 28.13 -24.20
C LEU A 7 30.87 27.66 -24.27
N LEU A 8 30.65 26.38 -23.98
CA LEU A 8 29.35 25.78 -23.76
C LEU A 8 28.92 26.11 -22.33
N SER A 9 27.79 26.78 -22.19
CA SER A 9 27.10 27.03 -20.93
C SER A 9 26.49 25.74 -20.36
N GLY A 10 26.95 25.36 -19.18
CA GLY A 10 26.18 24.78 -18.08
C GLY A 10 25.24 23.61 -18.38
N VAL A 11 25.75 22.38 -18.28
CA VAL A 11 24.95 21.24 -17.82
C VAL A 11 25.10 21.20 -16.31
N ALA A 12 24.07 21.63 -15.57
CA ALA A 12 24.02 21.48 -14.13
C ALA A 12 24.06 19.98 -13.78
N SER A 13 25.09 19.60 -13.04
CA SER A 13 25.43 18.23 -12.70
C SER A 13 24.31 17.54 -11.90
N MET A 14 23.71 16.49 -12.47
CA MET A 14 22.77 15.57 -11.82
C MET A 14 23.44 14.59 -10.83
N TRP A 15 24.61 14.91 -10.28
CA TRP A 15 25.42 14.00 -9.46
C TRP A 15 25.55 14.44 -7.98
N ALA A 16 24.56 15.12 -7.42
CA ALA A 16 24.62 15.66 -6.06
C ALA A 16 23.86 14.85 -4.99
N PHE A 17 23.51 13.59 -5.22
CA PHE A 17 22.87 12.73 -4.20
C PHE A 17 23.78 11.54 -3.89
N GLY A 18 24.56 11.65 -2.81
CA GLY A 18 25.47 10.59 -2.35
C GLY A 18 24.75 9.41 -1.68
N PRO A 19 25.46 8.29 -1.42
CA PRO A 19 24.89 7.04 -0.89
C PRO A 19 24.21 7.20 0.48
N ALA A 20 24.66 8.15 1.32
CA ALA A 20 24.02 8.45 2.60
C ALA A 20 22.59 9.01 2.43
N PHE A 21 22.35 9.84 1.41
CA PHE A 21 21.02 10.38 1.12
C PHE A 21 20.06 9.28 0.64
N VAL A 22 20.55 8.37 -0.21
CA VAL A 22 19.77 7.21 -0.68
C VAL A 22 19.41 6.28 0.49
N HIS A 23 20.35 5.97 1.38
CA HIS A 23 20.06 5.16 2.58
C HIS A 23 19.05 5.82 3.52
N GLN A 24 19.15 7.13 3.74
CA GLN A 24 18.20 7.87 4.58
C GLN A 24 16.78 7.83 3.98
N ALA A 25 16.65 8.04 2.67
CA ALA A 25 15.37 8.04 1.98
C ALA A 25 14.72 6.65 1.96
N VAL A 26 15.49 5.59 1.74
CA VAL A 26 15.01 4.19 1.79
C VAL A 26 14.61 3.81 3.22
N ALA A 27 15.39 4.20 4.23
CA ALA A 27 15.08 3.94 5.63
C ALA A 27 13.79 4.67 6.07
N GLN A 28 13.63 5.94 5.69
CA GLN A 28 12.40 6.70 5.94
C GLN A 28 11.17 6.10 5.23
N SER A 29 11.33 5.57 4.02
CA SER A 29 10.25 4.87 3.32
C SER A 29 9.82 3.61 4.06
N ASN A 30 10.75 2.82 4.59
CA ASN A 30 10.43 1.60 5.32
C ASN A 30 9.70 1.86 6.64
N GLU A 31 10.14 2.86 7.42
CA GLU A 31 9.51 3.21 8.70
C GLU A 31 8.03 3.61 8.51
N ILE A 32 7.71 4.29 7.42
CA ILE A 32 6.33 4.64 7.06
C ILE A 32 5.49 3.38 6.82
N HIS A 33 6.01 2.41 6.07
CA HIS A 33 5.31 1.16 5.79
C HIS A 33 5.16 0.31 7.06
N GLU A 34 6.15 0.32 7.97
CA GLU A 34 6.08 -0.37 9.27
C GLU A 34 4.94 0.14 10.12
N ARG A 35 4.77 1.46 10.17
CA ARG A 35 3.64 2.08 10.87
C ARG A 35 2.29 1.65 10.29
N PHE A 36 2.13 1.62 8.97
CA PHE A 36 0.85 1.23 8.36
C PHE A 36 0.56 -0.26 8.45
N ILE A 37 1.59 -1.11 8.32
CA ILE A 37 1.44 -2.55 8.59
C ILE A 37 1.05 -2.79 10.05
N ALA A 38 1.62 -2.07 11.01
CA ALA A 38 1.23 -2.18 12.40
C ALA A 38 -0.26 -1.86 12.62
N GLN A 39 -0.80 -0.86 11.91
CA GLN A 39 -2.23 -0.56 11.94
C GLN A 39 -3.10 -1.66 11.31
N ALA A 40 -2.64 -2.33 10.24
CA ALA A 40 -3.30 -3.53 9.71
C ALA A 40 -3.35 -4.66 10.75
N PHE A 41 -2.28 -4.83 11.54
CA PHE A 41 -2.28 -5.76 12.68
C PHE A 41 -3.22 -5.34 13.80
N SER A 42 -3.42 -4.05 14.05
CA SER A 42 -4.48 -3.60 14.97
C SER A 42 -5.88 -3.98 14.48
N MET A 43 -6.14 -3.95 13.17
CA MET A 43 -7.41 -4.43 12.61
C MET A 43 -7.59 -5.95 12.77
N ARG A 44 -6.50 -6.71 12.64
CA ARG A 44 -6.49 -8.14 12.93
C ARG A 44 -6.87 -8.41 14.39
N ASP A 45 -6.24 -7.70 15.32
CA ASP A 45 -6.48 -7.87 16.76
C ASP A 45 -7.92 -7.51 17.12
N TRP A 46 -8.46 -6.46 16.48
CA TRP A 46 -9.86 -6.11 16.63
C TRP A 46 -10.79 -7.21 16.07
N ALA A 47 -10.51 -7.74 14.88
CA ALA A 47 -11.29 -8.85 14.32
C ALA A 47 -11.36 -10.05 15.27
N VAL A 48 -10.23 -10.44 15.85
CA VAL A 48 -10.14 -11.53 16.84
C VAL A 48 -10.95 -11.20 18.09
N SER A 49 -10.85 -9.98 18.62
CA SER A 49 -11.59 -9.57 19.82
C SER A 49 -13.11 -9.59 19.63
N GLU A 50 -13.58 -9.43 18.40
CA GLU A 50 -15.00 -9.51 18.02
C GLU A 50 -15.44 -10.95 17.66
N GLY A 51 -14.55 -11.93 17.77
CA GLY A 51 -14.84 -13.34 17.45
C GLY A 51 -14.74 -13.70 15.97
N ASP A 52 -14.03 -12.92 15.16
CA ASP A 52 -13.79 -13.18 13.74
C ASP A 52 -12.39 -13.78 13.47
N GLN A 53 -12.06 -13.99 12.20
CA GLN A 53 -10.79 -14.55 11.77
C GLN A 53 -9.64 -13.56 11.98
N ALA A 54 -8.43 -14.09 12.19
CA ALA A 54 -7.23 -13.31 12.48
C ALA A 54 -6.60 -12.67 11.23
N PHE A 55 -7.36 -11.81 10.54
CA PHE A 55 -6.91 -11.02 9.39
C PHE A 55 -7.30 -9.55 9.53
N GLY A 56 -6.41 -8.66 9.05
CA GLY A 56 -6.63 -7.22 9.06
C GLY A 56 -5.97 -6.52 7.87
N ALA A 57 -6.60 -5.46 7.40
CA ALA A 57 -6.10 -4.64 6.30
C ALA A 57 -6.51 -3.17 6.47
N ILE A 58 -5.74 -2.27 5.85
CA ILE A 58 -6.08 -0.85 5.72
C ILE A 58 -5.75 -0.34 4.32
N VAL A 59 -6.46 0.70 3.89
CA VAL A 59 -6.16 1.44 2.66
C VAL A 59 -5.70 2.84 3.03
N VAL A 60 -4.59 3.27 2.43
CA VAL A 60 -3.96 4.57 2.68
C VAL A 60 -3.92 5.38 1.39
N LYS A 61 -4.29 6.66 1.46
CA LYS A 61 -4.13 7.64 0.37
C LYS A 61 -3.42 8.87 0.93
N ASN A 62 -2.35 9.34 0.28
CA ASN A 62 -1.57 10.52 0.70
C ASN A 62 -1.15 10.49 2.19
N GLY A 63 -0.73 9.32 2.68
CA GLY A 63 -0.31 9.13 4.07
C GLY A 63 -1.45 9.11 5.11
N GLN A 64 -2.71 9.13 4.67
CA GLN A 64 -3.88 9.04 5.54
C GLN A 64 -4.63 7.73 5.32
N VAL A 65 -5.08 7.10 6.41
CA VAL A 65 -5.93 5.91 6.33
C VAL A 65 -7.32 6.34 5.87
N VAL A 66 -7.78 5.77 4.76
CA VAL A 66 -9.09 6.03 4.17
C VAL A 66 -10.03 4.83 4.28
N GLY A 67 -9.50 3.64 4.54
CA GLY A 67 -10.27 2.42 4.75
C GLY A 67 -9.68 1.54 5.85
N LEU A 68 -10.54 1.04 6.74
CA LEU A 68 -10.21 0.07 7.78
C LEU A 68 -10.95 -1.24 7.47
N GLY A 69 -10.26 -2.36 7.55
CA GLY A 69 -10.81 -3.68 7.26
C GLY A 69 -10.35 -4.73 8.25
N PRO A 70 -11.00 -4.86 9.42
CA PRO A 70 -10.95 -6.11 10.17
C PRO A 70 -11.73 -7.20 9.42
N SER A 71 -11.33 -8.47 9.56
CA SER A 71 -12.15 -9.58 9.05
C SER A 71 -13.56 -9.55 9.66
N ARG A 72 -14.56 -9.83 8.82
CA ARG A 72 -15.97 -9.92 9.20
C ARG A 72 -16.68 -11.16 8.64
N VAL A 73 -15.94 -12.19 8.25
CA VAL A 73 -16.50 -13.40 7.63
C VAL A 73 -17.46 -14.14 8.56
N VAL A 74 -17.06 -14.32 9.82
CA VAL A 74 -17.84 -15.07 10.81
C VAL A 74 -18.95 -14.20 11.37
N THR A 75 -18.63 -12.96 11.72
CA THR A 75 -19.53 -12.02 12.40
C THR A 75 -20.63 -11.47 11.49
N ASN A 76 -20.38 -11.33 10.18
CA ASN A 76 -21.40 -10.87 9.21
C ASN A 76 -22.05 -12.01 8.42
N TRP A 77 -21.62 -13.27 8.59
CA TRP A 77 -22.07 -14.40 7.77
C TRP A 77 -21.85 -14.19 6.27
N ASP A 78 -20.77 -13.49 5.90
CA ASP A 78 -20.43 -13.13 4.52
C ASP A 78 -19.06 -13.72 4.16
N ALA A 79 -19.06 -14.76 3.30
CA ALA A 79 -17.84 -15.40 2.82
C ALA A 79 -16.90 -14.45 2.07
N THR A 80 -17.37 -13.28 1.63
CA THR A 80 -16.56 -12.27 0.94
C THR A 80 -16.01 -11.18 1.86
N ALA A 81 -16.42 -11.13 3.13
CA ALA A 81 -16.02 -10.09 4.10
C ALA A 81 -14.62 -10.29 4.68
N HIS A 82 -13.67 -10.60 3.80
CA HIS A 82 -12.25 -10.62 4.09
C HIS A 82 -11.76 -9.22 4.46
N ALA A 83 -10.70 -9.15 5.25
CA ALA A 83 -10.11 -7.89 5.69
C ALA A 83 -9.83 -6.92 4.53
N GLU A 84 -9.25 -7.40 3.43
CA GLU A 84 -8.96 -6.57 2.25
C GLU A 84 -10.23 -6.06 1.59
N MET A 85 -11.26 -6.89 1.49
CA MET A 85 -12.56 -6.49 0.91
C MET A 85 -13.21 -5.40 1.76
N GLU A 86 -13.21 -5.56 3.08
CA GLU A 86 -13.75 -4.56 4.00
C GLU A 86 -12.96 -3.24 3.92
N ALA A 87 -11.63 -3.30 3.84
CA ALA A 87 -10.80 -2.12 3.70
C ALA A 87 -11.05 -1.36 2.38
N LEU A 88 -11.16 -2.07 1.25
CA LEU A 88 -11.47 -1.49 -0.06
C LEU A 88 -12.88 -0.88 -0.09
N ARG A 89 -13.88 -1.58 0.46
CA ARG A 89 -15.26 -1.09 0.59
C ARG A 89 -15.31 0.16 1.46
N ALA A 90 -14.61 0.17 2.58
CA ALA A 90 -14.51 1.32 3.48
C ALA A 90 -13.84 2.52 2.77
N ALA A 91 -12.72 2.30 2.09
CA ALA A 91 -12.03 3.34 1.33
C ALA A 91 -12.92 3.96 0.26
N GLY A 92 -13.64 3.15 -0.51
CA GLY A 92 -14.53 3.66 -1.54
C GLY A 92 -15.69 4.50 -0.98
N ARG A 93 -16.25 4.11 0.18
CA ARG A 93 -17.24 4.92 0.90
C ARG A 93 -16.66 6.24 1.41
N THR A 94 -15.47 6.21 2.00
CA THR A 94 -14.79 7.41 2.52
C THR A 94 -14.46 8.40 1.40
N LEU A 95 -14.01 7.90 0.24
CA LEU A 95 -13.61 8.72 -0.89
C LEU A 95 -14.76 9.06 -1.86
N GLY A 96 -15.91 8.40 -1.71
CA GLY A 96 -17.06 8.58 -2.62
C GLY A 96 -16.81 8.05 -4.03
N THR A 97 -15.93 7.06 -4.20
CA THR A 97 -15.56 6.51 -5.51
C THR A 97 -15.19 5.02 -5.43
N HIS A 98 -15.30 4.29 -6.53
CA HIS A 98 -14.78 2.93 -6.66
C HIS A 98 -13.33 2.89 -7.16
N ASP A 99 -12.86 4.00 -7.73
CA ASP A 99 -11.48 4.14 -8.21
C ASP A 99 -10.56 4.56 -7.07
N LEU A 100 -9.76 3.60 -6.59
CA LEU A 100 -8.79 3.75 -5.52
C LEU A 100 -7.37 3.95 -6.09
N SER A 101 -7.25 4.56 -7.26
CA SER A 101 -5.98 5.08 -7.77
C SER A 101 -5.26 5.94 -6.71
N ASP A 102 -3.93 5.84 -6.71
CA ASP A 102 -3.00 6.45 -5.75
C ASP A 102 -3.20 5.97 -4.29
N CYS A 103 -3.95 4.89 -4.09
CA CYS A 103 -4.07 4.24 -2.79
C CYS A 103 -3.13 3.04 -2.68
N ILE A 104 -2.66 2.82 -1.46
CA ILE A 104 -1.84 1.67 -1.08
C ILE A 104 -2.65 0.79 -0.14
N LEU A 105 -2.67 -0.52 -0.41
CA LEU A 105 -3.28 -1.52 0.46
C LEU A 105 -2.21 -2.15 1.36
N TYR A 106 -2.45 -2.16 2.66
CA TYR A 106 -1.63 -2.86 3.65
C TYR A 106 -2.45 -4.00 4.24
N THR A 107 -1.94 -5.24 4.22
CA THR A 107 -2.64 -6.42 4.72
C THR A 107 -1.73 -7.28 5.60
N THR A 108 -2.29 -7.96 6.61
CA THR A 108 -1.52 -8.83 7.51
C THR A 108 -0.95 -10.07 6.83
N SER A 109 -1.56 -10.51 5.73
CA SER A 109 -1.16 -11.70 4.97
C SER A 109 -1.34 -11.48 3.47
N PRO A 110 -0.63 -12.23 2.60
CA PRO A 110 -0.85 -12.17 1.17
C PRO A 110 -2.33 -12.27 0.80
N PRO A 111 -2.86 -11.35 -0.04
CA PRO A 111 -4.27 -11.38 -0.40
C PRO A 111 -4.60 -12.65 -1.20
N CYS A 112 -5.78 -13.22 -0.98
CA CYS A 112 -6.28 -14.31 -1.81
C CYS A 112 -6.67 -13.81 -3.21
N ARG A 113 -6.91 -14.73 -4.15
CA ARG A 113 -7.27 -14.37 -5.54
C ARG A 113 -8.45 -13.41 -5.67
N MET A 114 -9.46 -13.56 -4.83
CA MET A 114 -10.62 -12.64 -4.80
C MET A 114 -10.18 -11.22 -4.41
N CYS A 115 -9.43 -11.09 -3.32
CA CYS A 115 -8.99 -9.79 -2.79
C CYS A 115 -7.97 -9.10 -3.71
N GLU A 116 -7.06 -9.89 -4.28
CA GLU A 116 -6.08 -9.42 -5.27
C GLU A 116 -6.77 -8.87 -6.52
N THR A 117 -7.78 -9.59 -7.02
CA THR A 117 -8.59 -9.14 -8.16
C THR A 117 -9.41 -7.89 -7.82
N ALA A 118 -10.01 -7.83 -6.62
CA ALA A 118 -10.75 -6.64 -6.19
C ALA A 118 -9.85 -5.40 -6.08
N ALA A 119 -8.64 -5.56 -5.52
CA ALA A 119 -7.65 -4.48 -5.46
C ALA A 119 -7.21 -4.04 -6.86
N TYR A 120 -7.06 -4.98 -7.80
CA TYR A 120 -6.77 -4.67 -9.21
C TYR A 120 -7.91 -3.85 -9.85
N TRP A 121 -9.16 -4.28 -9.73
CA TRP A 121 -10.32 -3.53 -10.27
C TRP A 121 -10.53 -2.17 -9.59
N GLY A 122 -10.13 -2.05 -8.33
CA GLY A 122 -10.09 -0.78 -7.61
C GLY A 122 -8.91 0.12 -7.99
N ASN A 123 -8.05 -0.26 -8.94
CA ASN A 123 -6.83 0.49 -9.31
C ASN A 123 -5.87 0.78 -8.17
N ILE A 124 -5.81 -0.07 -7.14
CA ILE A 124 -4.81 0.05 -6.07
C ILE A 124 -3.41 0.10 -6.69
N GLU A 125 -2.60 1.06 -6.26
CA GLU A 125 -1.28 1.30 -6.83
C GLU A 125 -0.28 0.22 -6.39
N ARG A 126 -0.33 -0.15 -5.11
CA ARG A 126 0.65 -1.06 -4.50
C ARG A 126 0.06 -1.79 -3.30
N VAL A 127 0.53 -3.01 -3.07
CA VAL A 127 0.16 -3.84 -1.92
C VAL A 127 1.39 -4.14 -1.08
N TYR A 128 1.28 -3.98 0.24
CA TYR A 128 2.29 -4.41 1.21
C TYR A 128 1.69 -5.45 2.16
N THR A 129 2.49 -6.44 2.53
CA THR A 129 2.03 -7.54 3.39
C THR A 129 3.04 -7.98 4.45
N GLY A 130 2.51 -8.55 5.54
CA GLY A 130 3.27 -9.39 6.46
C GLY A 130 3.97 -8.64 7.58
N ARG A 131 4.43 -9.39 8.59
CA ARG A 131 5.14 -8.82 9.77
C ARG A 131 6.53 -8.30 9.41
N SER A 132 7.22 -9.02 8.52
CA SER A 132 8.34 -8.48 7.75
C SER A 132 7.76 -7.95 6.46
N ILE A 133 7.78 -6.64 6.28
CA ILE A 133 7.11 -5.98 5.17
C ILE A 133 7.63 -6.53 3.85
N SER A 134 6.71 -7.04 3.05
CA SER A 134 6.95 -7.42 1.67
C SER A 134 6.14 -6.48 0.78
N ASP A 135 6.84 -5.72 -0.06
CA ASP A 135 6.24 -5.06 -1.21
C ASP A 135 5.84 -6.14 -2.23
N ARG A 136 4.55 -6.18 -2.58
CA ARG A 136 3.97 -7.11 -3.56
C ARG A 136 3.80 -6.47 -4.92
N GLY A 137 4.12 -5.19 -5.06
CA GLY A 137 3.90 -4.40 -6.25
C GLY A 137 2.42 -4.11 -6.48
N LYS A 138 2.10 -3.79 -7.73
CA LYS A 138 0.73 -3.54 -8.18
C LYS A 138 -0.05 -4.86 -8.17
N PRO A 139 -1.28 -4.92 -7.64
CA PRO A 139 -2.11 -6.12 -7.70
C PRO A 139 -2.34 -6.50 -9.16
N GLY A 140 -2.36 -7.80 -9.45
CA GLY A 140 -2.53 -8.33 -10.79
C GLY A 140 -3.79 -9.18 -10.92
N TYR A 141 -4.43 -9.10 -12.08
CA TYR A 141 -5.46 -10.06 -12.48
C TYR A 141 -4.81 -11.13 -13.37
N GLY A 142 -4.31 -12.21 -12.74
CA GLY A 142 -3.77 -13.38 -13.45
C GLY A 142 -4.87 -14.42 -13.65
N CYS A 143 -5.29 -14.63 -14.90
CA CYS A 143 -6.09 -15.78 -15.31
C CYS A 143 -5.27 -17.08 -15.28
#